data_AF-J9EWY3-F1
#
_entry.id   AF-J9EWY3-F1
#
_cell.length_a   1.000
_cell.length_b   1.000
_cell.length_c   1.000
_cell.angle_alpha   90.00
_cell.angle_beta   90.00
_cell.angle_gamma   90.00
#
_symmetry.space_group_name_H-M   'P 1'
#
loop_
_entity.id
_entity.type
_entity.pdbx_description
1 polymer ?
#
loop_
_entity_poly.entity_id
_entity_poly.type
_entity_poly.pdbx_seq_one_letter_code
_entity_poly.pdbx_strand_id
1 'polypeptide(L)'
;MSRTVRKPLPLFVHYGFTGGISCSGIVSVNNELHLAIGTTNGKCMLYSPRTHLRTSIIYVDPNNRSVAAVGQFTKDCLFVHIRAYAIVLVSVDKASKVKISHYRCVKELTEI
;
A
#
# COMPACT_ATOMS: atom_id res chain seq x y z
N MET A 1 16.85 -5.36 37.42
CA MET A 1 16.73 -4.03 36.78
C MET A 1 15.63 -4.09 35.72
N SER A 2 14.50 -3.43 35.94
CA SER A 2 13.41 -3.34 34.96
C SER A 2 13.82 -2.41 33.82
N ARG A 3 13.93 -2.91 32.58
CA ARG A 3 14.05 -2.05 31.40
C ARG A 3 12.79 -1.19 31.33
N THR A 4 12.92 0.11 31.51
CA THR A 4 11.86 1.07 31.22
C THR A 4 11.57 1.01 29.71
N VAL A 5 10.55 0.24 29.34
CA VAL A 5 10.06 0.18 27.96
C VAL A 5 9.43 1.53 27.66
N ARG A 6 10.14 2.38 26.91
CA ARG A 6 9.57 3.62 26.38
C ARG A 6 8.36 3.26 25.53
N LYS A 7 7.22 3.92 25.77
CA LYS A 7 6.02 3.73 24.97
C LYS A 7 6.35 4.00 23.49
N PRO A 8 5.88 3.16 22.55
CA PRO A 8 6.08 3.41 21.14
C PRO A 8 5.45 4.74 20.76
N LEU A 9 6.21 5.60 20.09
CA LEU A 9 5.71 6.84 19.52
C LEU A 9 5.07 6.53 18.17
N PRO A 10 3.90 7.11 17.86
CA PRO A 10 3.30 6.92 16.55
C PRO A 10 4.20 7.53 15.48
N LEU A 11 4.54 6.72 14.46
CA LEU A 11 5.32 7.19 13.31
C LEU A 11 4.51 8.13 12.43
N PHE A 12 3.18 7.97 12.40
CA PHE A 12 2.28 8.71 11.53
C PHE A 12 0.88 8.74 12.13
N VAL A 13 0.26 9.92 12.14
CA VAL A 13 -1.13 10.12 12.54
C VAL A 13 -1.81 10.93 11.46
N HIS A 14 -2.96 10.47 10.98
CA HIS A 14 -3.80 11.23 10.06
C HIS A 14 -5.27 11.06 10.44
N TYR A 15 -6.11 11.90 9.85
CA TYR A 15 -7.56 11.84 9.98
C TYR A 15 -8.20 12.04 8.60
N GLY A 16 -9.44 11.55 8.43
CA GLY A 16 -10.29 12.00 7.32
C GLY A 16 -10.14 11.28 5.97
N PHE A 17 -9.68 10.03 5.94
CA PHE A 17 -9.79 9.25 4.69
C PHE A 17 -11.24 8.92 4.38
N THR A 18 -11.69 9.26 3.17
CA THR A 18 -13.02 8.86 2.66
C THR A 18 -13.16 7.33 2.69
N GLY A 19 -14.19 6.84 3.38
CA GLY A 19 -14.42 5.42 3.64
C GLY A 19 -13.62 4.86 4.82
N GLY A 20 -12.63 5.59 5.34
CA GLY A 20 -11.70 5.10 6.36
C GLY A 20 -10.61 4.21 5.79
N ILE A 21 -9.68 3.83 6.66
CA ILE A 21 -8.55 2.95 6.32
C ILE A 21 -8.94 1.51 6.58
N SER A 22 -8.51 0.63 5.67
CA SER A 22 -8.61 -0.81 5.81
C SER A 22 -7.26 -1.48 6.07
N CYS A 23 -6.16 -0.94 5.52
CA CYS A 23 -4.82 -1.49 5.74
C CYS A 23 -3.73 -0.43 5.57
N SER A 24 -2.54 -0.69 6.12
CA SER A 24 -1.35 0.12 5.93
C SER A 24 -0.09 -0.74 5.86
N GLY A 25 0.98 -0.20 5.25
CA GLY A 25 2.28 -0.87 5.19
C GLY A 25 3.40 0.11 4.87
N ILE A 26 4.60 -0.15 5.39
CA ILE A 26 5.81 0.58 4.98
C ILE A 26 6.37 -0.05 3.72
N VAL A 27 6.60 0.76 2.69
CA VAL A 27 7.12 0.34 1.39
C VAL A 27 8.29 1.22 0.97
N SER A 28 9.15 0.73 0.08
CA SER A 28 10.22 1.50 -0.52
C SER A 28 9.91 1.77 -1.98
N VAL A 29 9.95 3.05 -2.34
CA VAL A 29 9.74 3.55 -3.71
C VAL A 29 10.90 4.47 -4.02
N ASN A 30 11.66 4.18 -5.08
CA ASN A 30 12.86 4.94 -5.46
C ASN A 30 13.89 5.08 -4.31
N ASN A 31 14.12 4.00 -3.55
CA ASN A 31 14.95 3.98 -2.34
C ASN A 31 14.47 4.89 -1.19
N GLU A 32 13.26 5.42 -1.26
CA GLU A 32 12.65 6.22 -0.20
C GLU A 32 11.51 5.47 0.48
N LEU A 33 11.48 5.53 1.82
CA LEU A 33 10.41 4.92 2.60
C LEU A 33 9.12 5.74 2.51
N HIS A 34 8.04 5.03 2.25
CA HIS A 34 6.69 5.56 2.15
C HIS A 34 5.73 4.75 3.02
N LEU A 35 4.72 5.41 3.54
CA LEU A 35 3.57 4.77 4.15
C LEU A 35 2.51 4.56 3.07
N ALA A 36 2.27 3.30 2.71
CA ALA A 36 1.16 2.91 1.87
C ALA A 36 -0.11 2.76 2.71
N ILE A 37 -1.20 3.38 2.26
CA ILE A 37 -2.51 3.33 2.89
C ILE A 37 -3.53 2.79 1.88
N GLY A 38 -4.21 1.72 2.25
CA GLY A 38 -5.39 1.22 1.56
C GLY A 38 -6.68 1.67 2.26
N THR A 39 -7.68 2.05 1.49
CA THR A 39 -8.98 2.47 2.00
C THR A 39 -10.07 1.44 1.71
N THR A 40 -11.16 1.51 2.48
CA THR A 40 -12.35 0.68 2.26
C THR A 40 -13.06 1.00 0.94
N ASN A 41 -12.85 2.21 0.40
CA ASN A 41 -13.39 2.66 -0.88
C ASN A 41 -12.39 2.46 -2.04
N GLY A 42 -11.50 1.48 -1.94
CA GLY A 42 -10.66 1.02 -3.07
C GLY A 42 -9.55 1.93 -3.52
N LYS A 43 -9.11 2.89 -2.70
CA LYS A 43 -7.93 3.72 -3.02
C LYS A 43 -6.71 3.19 -2.30
N CYS A 44 -5.58 3.17 -3.01
CA CYS A 44 -4.27 2.94 -2.41
C CYS A 44 -3.37 4.14 -2.69
N MET A 45 -2.81 4.71 -1.63
CA MET A 45 -2.07 5.98 -1.65
C MET A 45 -0.77 5.86 -0.88
N LEU A 46 0.23 6.64 -1.29
CA LEU A 46 1.51 6.75 -0.60
C LEU A 46 1.61 8.09 0.13
N TYR A 47 2.20 8.05 1.32
CA TYR A 47 2.49 9.19 2.16
C TYR A 47 3.96 9.19 2.55
N SER A 48 4.54 10.38 2.68
CA SER A 48 5.86 10.51 3.30
C SER A 48 5.71 10.34 4.82
N PRO A 49 6.40 9.36 5.44
CA PRO A 49 6.38 9.21 6.89
C PRO A 49 7.11 10.37 7.60
N ARG A 50 7.87 11.21 6.87
CA ARG A 50 8.57 12.37 7.44
C ARG A 50 7.73 13.63 7.41
N THR A 51 7.10 13.94 6.27
CA THR A 51 6.36 15.21 6.08
C THR A 51 4.86 15.05 6.28
N HIS A 52 4.37 13.82 6.37
CA HIS A 52 2.97 13.45 6.44
C HIS A 52 2.13 13.82 5.21
N LEU A 53 2.78 14.29 4.14
CA LEU A 53 2.12 14.65 2.90
C LEU A 53 1.87 13.43 2.02
N ARG A 54 0.72 13.41 1.33
CA ARG A 54 0.42 12.43 0.29
C ARG A 54 1.36 12.66 -0.89
N THR A 55 2.14 11.65 -1.25
CA THR A 55 3.06 11.74 -2.39
C THR A 55 2.41 11.27 -3.68
N SER A 56 1.59 10.21 -3.64
CA SER A 56 0.93 9.68 -4.84
C SER A 56 -0.32 8.84 -4.54
N ILE A 57 -1.11 8.62 -5.59
CA ILE A 57 -2.16 7.59 -5.63
C ILE A 57 -1.64 6.49 -6.55
N ILE A 58 -1.48 5.27 -6.02
CA ILE A 58 -0.88 4.15 -6.78
C ILE A 58 -1.91 3.18 -7.33
N TYR A 59 -3.13 3.18 -6.79
CA TYR A 59 -4.22 2.38 -7.32
C TYR A 59 -5.59 2.95 -6.93
N VAL A 60 -6.57 2.81 -7.83
CA VAL A 60 -7.99 3.09 -7.59
C VAL A 60 -8.81 1.95 -8.18
N ASP A 61 -9.53 1.20 -7.35
CA ASP A 61 -10.49 0.19 -7.83
C ASP A 61 -11.71 0.88 -8.44
N PRO A 62 -12.06 0.61 -9.71
CA PRO A 62 -13.19 1.26 -10.37
C PRO A 62 -14.55 0.90 -9.78
N ASN A 63 -14.63 -0.17 -8.97
CA ASN A 63 -15.86 -0.61 -8.32
C ASN A 63 -15.87 -0.27 -6.82
N ASN A 64 -14.95 0.59 -6.35
CA ASN A 64 -14.82 1.01 -4.96
C ASN A 64 -14.68 -0.15 -3.96
N ARG A 65 -14.14 -1.31 -4.36
CA ARG A 65 -13.91 -2.46 -3.48
C ARG A 65 -12.78 -2.17 -2.50
N SER A 66 -12.95 -2.56 -1.23
CA SER A 66 -11.93 -2.36 -0.19
C SER A 66 -10.56 -2.93 -0.56
N VAL A 67 -9.52 -2.16 -0.30
CA VAL A 67 -8.14 -2.68 -0.29
C VAL A 67 -7.96 -3.50 0.99
N ALA A 68 -7.69 -4.80 0.88
CA ALA A 68 -7.53 -5.67 2.04
C ALA A 68 -6.09 -5.68 2.57
N ALA A 69 -5.10 -5.52 1.69
CA ALA A 69 -3.70 -5.43 2.06
C ALA A 69 -2.90 -4.65 1.01
N VAL A 70 -1.81 -4.03 1.46
CA VAL A 70 -0.80 -3.41 0.60
C VAL A 70 0.57 -3.72 1.18
N GLY A 71 1.57 -3.90 0.31
CA GLY A 71 2.93 -4.09 0.75
C GLY A 71 3.93 -4.13 -0.40
N GLN A 72 5.20 -4.32 -0.02
CA GLN A 72 6.27 -4.55 -0.98
C GLN A 72 6.20 -5.98 -1.49
N PHE A 73 6.29 -6.17 -2.81
CA PHE A 73 6.43 -7.49 -3.42
C PHE A 73 7.88 -7.77 -3.82
N THR A 74 8.46 -6.86 -4.62
CA THR A 74 9.89 -6.84 -4.96
C THR A 74 10.41 -5.42 -4.85
N LYS A 75 11.72 -5.18 -5.01
CA LYS A 75 12.32 -3.84 -4.88
C LYS A 75 11.59 -2.75 -5.67
N ASP A 76 11.11 -3.09 -6.87
CA ASP A 76 10.49 -2.14 -7.81
C ASP A 76 8.98 -2.42 -8.01
N CYS A 77 8.38 -3.23 -7.13
CA CYS A 77 6.98 -3.62 -7.26
C CYS A 77 6.25 -3.67 -5.91
N LEU A 78 5.08 -3.04 -5.88
CA LEU A 78 4.13 -3.09 -4.77
C LEU A 78 2.99 -4.03 -5.13
N PHE A 79 2.42 -4.72 -4.14
CA PHE A 79 1.15 -5.43 -4.32
C PHE A 79 0.02 -4.68 -3.62
N VAL A 80 -1.17 -4.71 -4.24
CA VAL A 80 -2.43 -4.21 -3.68
C VAL A 80 -3.46 -5.33 -3.77
N HIS A 81 -3.85 -5.89 -2.63
CA HIS A 81 -4.89 -6.91 -2.55
C HIS A 81 -6.25 -6.23 -2.47
N ILE A 82 -7.10 -6.45 -3.48
CA ILE A 82 -8.48 -5.98 -3.54
C ILE A 82 -9.41 -7.08 -3.04
N ARG A 83 -10.19 -6.77 -1.99
CA ARG A 83 -11.05 -7.75 -1.31
C ARG A 83 -12.01 -8.42 -2.29
N ALA A 84 -12.04 -9.76 -2.25
CA ALA A 84 -12.91 -10.60 -3.09
C ALA A 84 -12.76 -10.35 -4.60
N TYR A 85 -11.56 -9.95 -5.06
CA TYR A 85 -11.34 -9.67 -6.48
C TYR A 85 -9.98 -10.16 -7.00
N ALA A 86 -8.89 -9.48 -6.64
CA ALA A 86 -7.59 -9.71 -7.26
C ALA A 86 -6.44 -9.18 -6.39
N ILE A 87 -5.23 -9.64 -6.69
CA ILE A 87 -3.99 -8.97 -6.25
C ILE A 87 -3.44 -8.23 -7.47
N VAL A 88 -3.22 -6.94 -7.30
CA VAL A 88 -2.71 -6.07 -8.34
C VAL A 88 -1.26 -5.78 -8.05
N LEU A 89 -0.38 -6.03 -9.03
CA LEU A 89 1.01 -5.65 -8.95
C LEU A 89 1.20 -4.29 -9.63
N VAL A 90 1.78 -3.36 -8.90
CA VAL A 90 2.07 -1.98 -9.30
C VAL A 90 3.58 -1.86 -9.45
N SER A 91 4.07 -1.74 -10.69
CA SER A 91 5.48 -1.44 -10.93
C SER A 91 5.76 0.02 -10.62
N VAL A 92 6.89 0.28 -9.98
CA VAL A 92 7.35 1.61 -9.64
C VAL A 92 8.54 1.92 -10.54
N ASP A 93 8.28 2.48 -11.72
CA ASP A 93 9.35 2.84 -12.67
C ASP A 93 9.75 4.32 -12.51
N LYS A 94 11.05 4.61 -12.63
CA LYS A 94 11.63 5.96 -12.49
C LYS A 94 11.08 6.96 -13.52
N ALA A 95 10.45 6.48 -14.59
CA ALA A 95 9.86 7.27 -15.68
C ALA A 95 8.36 7.62 -15.48
N SER A 96 7.84 7.56 -14.25
CA SER A 96 6.54 8.12 -13.87
C SER A 96 5.28 7.41 -14.40
N LYS A 97 5.37 6.13 -14.77
CA LYS A 97 4.16 5.35 -15.10
C LYS A 97 4.05 4.10 -14.23
N VAL A 98 3.09 4.15 -13.30
CA VAL A 98 2.59 2.96 -12.62
C VAL A 98 2.03 2.02 -13.69
N LYS A 99 2.70 0.89 -13.95
CA LYS A 99 2.10 -0.18 -14.74
C LYS A 99 1.33 -1.09 -13.78
N ILE A 100 0.04 -1.18 -14.03
CA ILE A 100 -0.89 -2.02 -13.29
C ILE A 100 -0.94 -3.36 -14.01
N SER A 101 -0.53 -4.44 -13.36
CA SER A 101 -0.77 -5.81 -13.83
C SER A 101 -1.75 -6.49 -12.88
N HIS A 102 -2.84 -7.02 -13.44
CA HIS A 102 -3.87 -7.72 -12.69
C HIS A 102 -3.51 -9.20 -12.59
N TYR A 103 -3.31 -9.72 -11.38
CA TYR A 103 -3.30 -11.16 -11.15
C TYR A 103 -4.64 -11.53 -10.52
N ARG A 104 -5.47 -12.26 -11.27
CA ARG A 104 -6.67 -12.87 -10.73
C ARG A 104 -6.22 -14.13 -10.00
N CYS A 105 -6.37 -14.15 -8.67
CA CYS A 105 -6.12 -15.37 -7.89
C CYS A 105 -7.26 -16.36 -8.15
N VAL A 106 -7.25 -16.99 -9.33
CA VAL A 106 -8.01 -18.20 -9.63
C VAL A 106 -7.17 -19.02 -10.63
N LYS A 107 -6.43 -20.00 -10.09
CA LYS A 107 -5.62 -21.03 -10.76
C LYS A 107 -4.42 -20.55 -11.58
N GLU A 108 -3.26 -20.44 -10.92
CA GLU A 108 -1.92 -20.83 -11.41
C GLU A 108 -0.86 -20.28 -10.43
N LEU A 109 -0.76 -20.96 -9.29
CA LEU A 109 0.45 -20.97 -8.44
C LEU A 109 0.95 -22.42 -8.38
N THR A 110 0.90 -23.11 -9.52
CA THR A 110 1.73 -24.27 -9.78
C THR A 110 3.03 -23.74 -10.38
N GLU A 111 4.12 -23.94 -9.64
CA GLU A 111 5.52 -23.75 -10.06
C GLU A 111 6.10 -22.33 -9.93
N ILE A 112 6.49 -21.97 -8.69
CA ILE A 112 7.82 -21.41 -8.40
C ILE A 112 8.39 -22.14 -7.18
#